data_AF-A0A974C0H2-F1
#
_entry.id   AF-A0A974C0H2-F1
#
_cell.length_a   1.000
_cell.length_b   1.000
_cell.length_c   1.000
_cell.angle_alpha   90.00
_cell.angle_beta   90.00
_cell.angle_gamma   90.00
#
_symmetry.space_group_name_H-M   'P 1'
#
loop_
_entity.id
_entity.type
_entity.pdbx_description
1 polymer ?
#
loop_
_entity_poly.entity_id
_entity_poly.type
_entity_poly.pdbx_seq_one_letter_code
_entity_poly.pdbx_strand_id
1 'polypeptide(L)'
;MLHIFWDCPNIRLFWTQILEICTNKLQLDIPSDPAATLLHHNMDSIFSYKKYVTHVALNAAKILIPCKWKSDILPTLTEWIKEMEEIC
;
A
#
# COMPACT_ATOMS: atom_id res chain seq x y z
N MET A 1 -16.09 3.29 -2.95
CA MET A 1 -14.78 3.21 -2.28
C MET A 1 -13.69 2.68 -3.20
N LEU A 2 -13.89 1.55 -3.90
CA LEU A 2 -12.90 0.99 -4.84
C LEU A 2 -12.39 2.01 -5.86
N HIS A 3 -13.24 2.90 -6.37
CA HIS A 3 -12.80 3.93 -7.30
C HIS A 3 -11.70 4.87 -6.77
N ILE A 4 -11.80 5.27 -5.49
CA ILE A 4 -10.85 6.17 -4.85
C ILE A 4 -9.55 5.44 -4.49
N PHE A 5 -9.68 4.18 -4.07
CA PHE A 5 -8.55 3.40 -3.56
C PHE A 5 -7.87 2.53 -4.62
N TRP A 6 -8.48 2.29 -5.78
CA TRP A 6 -8.00 1.30 -6.72
C TRP A 6 -8.31 1.61 -8.19
N ASP A 7 -9.55 1.93 -8.57
CA ASP A 7 -9.88 1.99 -10.01
C ASP A 7 -9.28 3.21 -10.73
N CYS A 8 -8.91 4.26 -9.99
CA CYS A 8 -8.25 5.43 -10.54
C CYS A 8 -6.85 5.07 -11.11
N PRO A 9 -6.55 5.33 -12.40
CA PRO A 9 -5.27 4.96 -13.02
C PRO A 9 -4.04 5.50 -12.29
N ASN A 10 -4.15 6.74 -11.82
CA ASN A 10 -3.12 7.43 -11.05
C ASN A 10 -2.85 6.74 -9.70
N ILE A 11 -3.90 6.26 -9.03
CA ILE A 11 -3.80 5.49 -7.79
C ILE A 11 -3.25 4.09 -8.06
N ARG A 12 -3.61 3.45 -9.18
CA ARG A 12 -2.99 2.17 -9.59
C ARG A 12 -1.50 2.30 -9.78
N LEU A 13 -1.04 3.37 -10.43
CA LEU A 13 0.39 3.62 -10.62
C LEU A 13 1.12 3.74 -9.27
N PHE A 14 0.51 4.43 -8.30
CA PHE A 14 1.04 4.53 -6.95
C PHE A 14 1.10 3.18 -6.24
N TRP A 15 0.03 2.38 -6.33
CA TRP A 15 0.03 1.01 -5.79
C TRP A 15 1.08 0.11 -6.44
N THR A 16 1.25 0.17 -7.75
CA THR A 16 2.28 -0.59 -8.47
C THR A 16 3.67 -0.32 -7.88
N GLN A 17 4.01 0.96 -7.67
CA GLN A 17 5.32 1.32 -7.10
C GLN A 17 5.49 0.76 -5.68
N ILE A 18 4.47 0.87 -4.83
CA ILE A 18 4.52 0.36 -3.45
C ILE A 18 4.66 -1.16 -3.43
N LEU A 19 3.86 -1.86 -4.23
CA LEU A 19 3.87 -3.32 -4.32
C LEU A 19 5.21 -3.83 -4.88
N GLU A 20 5.79 -3.15 -5.88
CA GLU A 20 7.13 -3.46 -6.38
C GLU A 20 8.20 -3.29 -5.29
N ILE A 21 8.17 -2.18 -4.53
CA ILE A 21 9.11 -1.95 -3.43
C ILE A 21 8.97 -3.05 -2.38
N CYS A 22 7.75 -3.36 -1.95
CA CYS A 22 7.50 -4.38 -0.94
C CYS A 22 7.93 -5.76 -1.42
N THR A 23 7.61 -6.13 -2.67
CA THR A 23 8.01 -7.41 -3.28
C THR A 23 9.52 -7.53 -3.36
N ASN A 24 10.21 -6.50 -3.86
CA ASN A 24 11.66 -6.52 -4.04
C ASN A 24 12.42 -6.48 -2.72
N LYS A 25 11.96 -5.70 -1.73
CA LYS A 25 12.65 -5.55 -0.44
C LYS A 25 12.35 -6.68 0.54
N LEU A 26 11.11 -7.16 0.56
CA LEU A 26 10.67 -8.18 1.50
C LEU A 26 10.75 -9.59 0.92
N GLN A 27 10.95 -9.72 -0.40
CA GLN A 27 10.93 -11.00 -1.12
C GLN A 27 9.63 -11.77 -0.83
N LEU A 28 8.51 -11.04 -0.84
CA LEU A 28 7.18 -11.58 -0.66
C LEU A 28 6.43 -11.45 -1.98
N ASP A 29 5.74 -12.51 -2.39
CA ASP A 29 4.81 -12.42 -3.52
C ASP A 29 3.51 -11.78 -3.02
N ILE A 30 3.39 -10.47 -3.26
CA ILE A 30 2.20 -9.70 -2.85
C ILE A 30 1.26 -9.62 -4.04
N PRO A 31 0.06 -10.21 -3.96
CA PRO A 31 -0.88 -10.15 -5.06
C PRO A 31 -1.28 -8.70 -5.35
N SER A 32 -1.15 -8.28 -6.61
CA SER A 32 -1.67 -7.00 -7.11
C SER A 32 -3.19 -7.06 -7.29
N ASP A 33 -3.89 -7.46 -6.24
CA ASP A 33 -5.33 -7.60 -6.16
C ASP A 33 -5.89 -6.64 -5.09
N PRO A 34 -7.00 -5.93 -5.35
CA PRO A 34 -7.57 -5.00 -4.38
C PRO A 34 -8.02 -5.67 -3.08
N ALA A 35 -8.49 -6.92 -3.10
CA ALA A 35 -8.88 -7.60 -1.86
C ALA A 35 -7.64 -7.98 -1.03
N ALA A 36 -6.56 -8.44 -1.67
CA ALA A 36 -5.29 -8.70 -0.99
C ALA A 36 -4.66 -7.40 -0.44
N THR A 37 -4.65 -6.33 -1.24
CA THR A 37 -3.97 -5.07 -0.91
C THR A 37 -4.75 -4.23 0.11
N LEU A 38 -6.07 -4.13 -0.07
CA LEU A 38 -6.92 -3.28 0.78
C LEU A 38 -7.40 -4.01 2.04
N LEU A 39 -7.77 -5.29 1.90
CA LEU A 39 -8.41 -6.07 2.96
C LEU A 39 -7.46 -7.05 3.65
N HIS A 40 -6.21 -7.17 3.19
CA HIS A 40 -5.24 -8.15 3.67
C HIS A 40 -5.71 -9.61 3.54
N HIS A 41 -6.62 -9.86 2.60
CA HIS A 41 -7.15 -11.20 2.35
C HIS A 41 -6.03 -12.10 1.80
N ASN A 42 -5.90 -13.33 2.31
CA ASN A 42 -4.87 -14.35 1.97
C ASN A 42 -3.52 -14.30 2.70
N MET A 43 -3.38 -13.48 3.74
CA MET A 43 -2.16 -13.44 4.55
C MET A 43 -2.24 -14.41 5.74
N ASP A 44 -2.44 -15.72 5.57
CA ASP A 44 -2.70 -16.64 6.70
C ASP A 44 -1.51 -17.52 7.17
N SER A 45 -1.54 -17.74 8.50
CA SER A 45 -0.90 -18.77 9.35
C SER A 45 0.37 -18.47 10.17
N ILE A 46 1.34 -17.62 9.77
CA ILE A 46 2.48 -17.27 10.65
C ILE A 46 2.80 -15.77 10.57
N PHE A 47 2.87 -15.09 11.73
CA PHE A 47 3.24 -13.67 11.81
C PHE A 47 4.75 -13.54 11.67
N SER A 48 5.22 -13.08 10.51
CA SER A 48 6.64 -12.78 10.27
C SER A 48 6.88 -11.27 10.31
N TYR A 49 8.10 -10.86 10.67
CA TYR A 49 8.51 -9.45 10.61
C TYR A 49 8.24 -8.83 9.23
N LYS A 50 8.54 -9.56 8.14
CA LYS A 50 8.28 -9.12 6.76
C LYS A 50 6.80 -8.85 6.50
N LYS A 51 5.92 -9.67 7.08
CA LYS A 51 4.47 -9.50 6.98
C LYS A 51 3.99 -8.25 7.70
N TYR A 52 4.48 -8.04 8.93
CA TYR A 52 4.21 -6.81 9.69
C TYR A 52 4.61 -5.57 8.89
N VAL A 53 5.84 -5.54 8.36
CA VAL A 53 6.33 -4.43 7.53
C VAL A 53 5.45 -4.23 6.29
N THR A 54 4.98 -5.32 5.67
CA THR A 54 4.04 -5.23 4.54
C THR A 54 2.71 -4.59 4.96
N HIS A 55 2.14 -4.98 6.11
CA HIS A 55 0.91 -4.37 6.60
C HIS A 55 1.08 -2.88 6.90
N VAL A 56 2.19 -2.49 7.54
CA VAL A 56 2.52 -1.08 7.79
C VAL A 56 2.62 -0.31 6.47
N ALA A 57 3.34 -0.86 5.49
CA ALA A 57 3.47 -0.30 4.14
C ALA A 57 2.11 -0.08 3.45
N LEU A 58 1.26 -1.11 3.43
CA LEU A 58 -0.06 -1.03 2.81
C LEU A 58 -1.00 -0.08 3.56
N ASN A 59 -0.92 -0.03 4.90
CA ASN A 59 -1.72 0.87 5.70
C ASN A 59 -1.33 2.33 5.49
N ALA A 60 -0.04 2.66 5.45
CA ALA A 60 0.46 4.01 5.14
C ALA A 60 -0.13 4.54 3.82
N ALA A 61 -0.13 3.70 2.77
CA ALA A 61 -0.72 4.05 1.49
C ALA A 61 -2.24 4.33 1.60
N LYS A 62 -2.97 3.48 2.35
CA LYS A 62 -4.42 3.65 2.59
C LYS A 62 -4.76 4.90 3.39
N ILE A 63 -3.85 5.42 4.22
CA ILE A 63 -4.04 6.68 4.93
C ILE A 63 -3.81 7.88 3.99
N LEU A 64 -2.77 7.83 3.17
CA LEU A 64 -2.39 8.94 2.29
C LEU A 64 -3.36 9.17 1.12
N ILE A 65 -3.84 8.10 0.49
CA ILE A 65 -4.77 8.19 -0.66
C ILE A 65 -5.99 9.11 -0.35
N PRO A 66 -6.75 8.89 0.74
CA PRO A 66 -7.89 9.75 1.10
C PRO A 66 -7.48 11.08 1.75
N CYS A 67 -6.21 11.36 2.02
CA CYS A 67 -5.77 12.71 2.36
C CYS A 67 -5.62 13.59 1.11
N LYS A 68 -5.31 12.98 -0.03
CA LYS A 68 -5.02 13.68 -1.29
C LYS A 68 -6.13 13.54 -2.34
N TRP A 69 -7.17 12.73 -2.11
CA TRP A 69 -8.22 12.45 -3.12
C TRP A 69 -9.00 13.66 -3.68
N LYS A 70 -9.03 14.79 -2.96
CA LYS A 70 -9.66 16.04 -3.44
C LYS A 70 -8.70 16.93 -4.22
N SER A 71 -7.43 16.55 -4.32
CA SER A 71 -6.38 17.26 -5.03
C SER A 71 -6.00 16.44 -6.26
N ASP A 72 -5.63 17.10 -7.36
CA ASP A 72 -5.07 16.44 -8.55
C ASP A 72 -3.66 15.86 -8.30
N ILE A 73 -3.14 16.01 -7.08
CA ILE A 73 -1.80 15.61 -6.69
C ILE A 73 -1.85 14.23 -6.03
N LEU A 74 -1.15 13.27 -6.62
CA LEU A 74 -0.95 11.94 -6.03
C LEU A 74 -0.02 11.99 -4.82
N PRO A 75 -0.19 11.08 -3.84
CA PRO A 75 0.84 10.86 -2.83
C PRO A 75 2.15 10.43 -3.48
N THR A 76 3.25 10.95 -2.96
CA THR A 76 4.61 10.59 -3.39
C THR A 76 5.15 9.43 -2.56
N LEU A 77 6.17 8.73 -3.08
CA LEU A 77 6.87 7.69 -2.31
C LEU A 77 7.54 8.25 -1.05
N THR A 78 8.00 9.50 -1.07
CA THR A 78 8.58 10.16 0.12
C THR A 78 7.53 10.37 1.21
N GLU A 79 6.32 10.82 0.85
CA GLU A 79 5.21 10.94 1.79
C GLU A 79 4.82 9.57 2.35
N TRP A 80 4.81 8.54 1.50
CA TRP A 80 4.55 7.16 1.93
C TRP A 80 5.58 6.60 2.90
N ILE A 81 6.88 6.80 2.65
CA ILE A 81 7.94 6.37 3.57
C ILE A 81 7.79 7.09 4.91
N LYS A 82 7.54 8.40 4.89
CA LYS A 82 7.32 9.18 6.11
C LYS A 82 6.12 8.66 6.90
N GLU A 83 5.01 8.34 6.23
CA GLU A 83 3.82 7.78 6.87
C GLU A 83 4.12 6.38 7.47
N MET A 84 4.96 5.57 6.82
CA MET A 84 5.41 4.30 7.41
C MET A 84 6.22 4.49 8.69
N GLU A 85 7.08 5.52 8.74
CA GLU A 85 7.87 5.86 9.93
C GLU A 85 7.00 6.36 11.09
N GLU A 86 5.86 7.01 10.81
CA GLU A 86 4.92 7.47 11.85
C GLU A 86 4.05 6.33 12.44
N ILE A 87 3.83 5.24 11.69
CA ILE A 87 3.05 4.06 12.13
C ILE A 87 3.90 3.09 12.98
N CYS A 88 5.22 3.07 12.77
CA CYS A 88 6.16 2.12 13.38
C CYS A 88 6.62 2.52 14.78
#